data_AF-A0A142YF06-F1
#
_entry.id   AF-A0A142YF06-F1
#
_cell.length_a   1.000
_cell.length_b   1.000
_cell.length_c   1.000
_cell.angle_alpha   90.00
_cell.angle_beta   90.00
_cell.angle_gamma   90.00
#
_symmetry.space_group_name_H-M   'P 1'
#
loop_
_entity.id
_entity.type
_entity.pdbx_description
1 polymer ?
#
loop_
_entity_poly.entity_id
_entity_poly.type
_entity_poly.pdbx_seq_one_letter_code
_entity_poly.pdbx_strand_id
1 'polypeptide(L)'
;MLLMAEEQDERVIWVVVELHRPKGRIRSRIVLHLGEYRNRDEAEAAFLERLQTNPALRAVAERWAAHAEDVLSDRKARARFLLCGALTGGIAAYADEMLRRRDREAEQARMRARAALWSPGGPSAAFSTLGLFSAASLDEIKAAYRRKAVQLHPDRGGDHAAMVQLNAAYEAAVEYAAWRG
;
A
#
# COMPACT_ATOMS: atom_id res chain seq x y z
N MET A 1 12.70 6.77 -11.41
CA MET A 1 13.86 5.87 -11.29
C MET A 1 13.34 4.54 -10.77
N LEU A 2 14.12 3.47 -10.81
CA LEU A 2 13.73 2.19 -10.21
C LEU A 2 14.47 2.01 -8.88
N LEU A 3 13.80 1.41 -7.92
CA LEU A 3 14.35 0.91 -6.68
C LEU A 3 14.24 -0.62 -6.71
N MET A 4 15.39 -1.30 -6.74
CA MET A 4 15.48 -2.74 -6.91
C MET A 4 16.33 -3.37 -5.82
N ALA A 5 15.98 -4.59 -5.45
CA ALA A 5 16.80 -5.46 -4.62
C ALA A 5 17.71 -6.29 -5.54
N GLU A 6 19.00 -6.33 -5.22
CA GLU A 6 20.01 -7.17 -5.87
C GLU A 6 20.61 -8.13 -4.83
N GLU A 7 20.79 -9.38 -5.22
CA GLU A 7 21.44 -10.38 -4.38
C GLU A 7 22.95 -10.34 -4.65
N GLN A 8 23.72 -10.10 -3.59
CA GLN A 8 25.17 -10.02 -3.63
C GLN A 8 25.74 -10.67 -2.38
N ASP A 9 26.61 -11.67 -2.55
CA ASP A 9 27.33 -12.35 -1.46
C ASP A 9 26.40 -12.83 -0.33
N GLU A 10 25.29 -13.50 -0.69
CA GLU A 10 24.23 -14.01 0.22
C GLU A 10 23.44 -12.92 0.95
N ARG A 11 23.56 -11.65 0.51
CA ARG A 11 22.84 -10.51 1.07
C ARG A 11 21.98 -9.82 0.03
N VAL A 12 20.94 -9.14 0.50
CA VAL A 12 20.06 -8.33 -0.34
C VAL A 12 20.44 -6.87 -0.19
N ILE A 13 20.96 -6.28 -1.26
CA ILE A 13 21.34 -4.87 -1.34
C ILE A 13 20.33 -4.13 -2.21
N TRP A 14 19.89 -2.96 -1.74
CA TRP A 14 19.01 -2.08 -2.51
C TRP A 14 19.81 -1.13 -3.38
N VAL A 15 19.39 -0.98 -4.63
CA VAL A 15 20.01 -0.10 -5.61
C VAL A 15 18.98 0.79 -6.28
N VAL A 16 19.40 1.99 -6.66
CA VAL A 16 18.64 2.91 -7.50
C VAL A 16 19.16 2.80 -8.92
N VAL A 17 18.26 2.50 -9.84
CA VAL A 17 18.54 2.37 -11.27
C VAL A 17 17.84 3.46 -12.05
N GLU A 18 18.60 4.20 -12.83
CA GLU A 18 18.08 5.15 -13.79
C GLU A 18 17.76 4.43 -15.11
N LEU A 19 16.50 4.49 -15.55
CA LEU A 19 16.12 4.16 -16.92
C LEU A 19 16.27 5.41 -17.79
N HIS A 20 16.85 5.26 -18.97
CA HIS A 20 17.00 6.33 -19.96
C HIS A 20 16.83 5.79 -21.39
N ARG A 21 16.52 6.65 -22.36
CA ARG A 21 16.17 6.22 -23.74
C ARG A 21 17.03 6.87 -24.85
N PRO A 22 18.35 6.67 -24.85
CA PRO A 22 19.21 7.26 -25.87
C PRO A 22 18.93 6.63 -27.24
N LYS A 23 18.78 7.46 -28.28
CA LYS A 23 18.52 7.02 -29.66
C LYS A 23 17.33 6.06 -29.76
N GLY A 24 16.29 6.28 -28.96
CA GLY A 24 15.04 5.50 -28.96
C GLY A 24 15.08 4.14 -28.26
N ARG A 25 16.23 3.70 -27.73
CA ARG A 25 16.36 2.41 -27.05
C ARG A 25 16.44 2.57 -25.54
N ILE A 26 15.64 1.81 -24.79
CA ILE A 26 15.70 1.78 -23.33
C ILE A 26 17.03 1.19 -22.87
N ARG A 27 17.69 1.91 -21.95
CA ARG A 27 18.93 1.55 -21.27
C ARG A 27 18.76 1.79 -19.77
N SER A 28 19.62 1.18 -18.99
CA SER A 28 19.63 1.30 -17.53
C SER A 28 21.05 1.45 -17.00
N ARG A 29 21.20 2.19 -15.92
CA ARG A 29 22.45 2.25 -15.14
C ARG A 29 22.14 2.34 -13.64
N ILE A 30 22.95 1.68 -12.82
CA ILE A 30 22.91 1.88 -11.37
C ILE A 30 23.49 3.26 -11.08
N VAL A 31 22.78 4.06 -10.30
CA VAL A 31 23.20 5.42 -9.92
C VAL A 31 23.45 5.56 -8.43
N LEU A 32 23.01 4.61 -7.64
CA LEU A 32 23.23 4.58 -6.19
C LEU A 32 23.10 3.15 -5.68
N HIS A 33 24.07 2.72 -4.88
CA HIS A 33 23.90 1.59 -3.96
C HIS A 33 23.42 2.17 -2.63
N LEU A 34 22.20 1.83 -2.21
CA LEU A 34 21.61 2.31 -0.96
C LEU A 34 22.15 1.52 0.23
N GLY A 35 22.37 0.22 0.06
CA GLY A 35 22.78 -0.69 1.13
C GLY A 35 21.70 -1.71 1.47
N GLU A 36 21.84 -2.35 2.64
CA GLU A 36 20.92 -3.40 3.11
C GLU A 36 19.72 -2.77 3.84
N TYR A 37 18.51 -3.18 3.45
CA TYR A 37 17.26 -2.76 4.09
C TYR A 37 16.30 -3.94 4.14
N ARG A 38 15.46 -3.99 5.18
CA ARG A 38 14.55 -5.12 5.44
C ARG A 38 13.49 -5.28 4.36
N ASN A 39 13.05 -4.16 3.78
CA ASN A 39 11.98 -4.13 2.81
C ASN A 39 12.12 -2.90 1.90
N ARG A 40 11.24 -2.84 0.89
CA ARG A 40 11.19 -1.76 -0.09
C ARG A 40 10.91 -0.40 0.56
N ASP A 41 9.99 -0.34 1.51
CA ASP A 41 9.53 0.92 2.11
C ASP A 41 10.66 1.60 2.88
N GLU A 42 11.47 0.84 3.61
CA GLU A 42 12.67 1.32 4.29
C GLU A 42 13.73 1.82 3.31
N ALA A 43 13.97 1.07 2.23
CA ALA A 43 14.90 1.49 1.18
C ALA A 43 14.42 2.76 0.44
N GLU A 44 13.11 2.89 0.23
CA GLU A 44 12.51 4.05 -0.43
C GLU A 44 12.56 5.30 0.45
N ALA A 45 12.28 5.16 1.75
CA ALA A 45 12.46 6.24 2.72
C ALA A 45 13.92 6.72 2.75
N ALA A 46 14.88 5.80 2.81
CA ALA A 46 16.31 6.14 2.78
C ALA A 46 16.74 6.79 1.45
N PHE A 47 16.18 6.38 0.33
CA PHE A 47 16.41 7.02 -0.96
C PHE A 47 15.91 8.46 -0.98
N LEU A 48 14.70 8.71 -0.50
CA LEU A 48 14.12 10.06 -0.42
C LEU A 48 14.92 10.97 0.51
N GLU A 49 15.38 10.47 1.65
CA GLU A 49 16.29 11.19 2.55
C GLU A 49 17.62 11.52 1.85
N ARG A 50 18.20 10.56 1.10
CA ARG A 50 19.43 10.79 0.35
C ARG A 50 19.25 11.83 -0.76
N LEU A 51 18.09 11.89 -1.42
CA LEU A 51 17.76 12.92 -2.41
C LEU A 51 17.75 14.34 -1.79
N GLN A 52 17.38 14.47 -0.52
CA GLN A 52 17.38 15.76 0.19
C GLN A 52 18.80 16.22 0.58
N THR A 53 19.70 15.28 0.83
CA THR A 53 21.05 15.57 1.36
C THR A 53 22.15 15.53 0.30
N ASN A 54 21.93 14.87 -0.84
CA ASN A 54 22.94 14.69 -1.88
C ASN A 54 22.60 15.48 -3.17
N PRO A 55 23.31 16.60 -3.47
CA PRO A 55 23.01 17.41 -4.65
C PRO A 55 23.35 16.71 -5.98
N ALA A 56 24.36 15.84 -6.02
CA ALA A 56 24.71 15.10 -7.22
C ALA A 56 23.61 14.08 -7.58
N LEU A 57 23.06 13.40 -6.57
CA LEU A 57 21.93 12.49 -6.75
C LEU A 57 20.67 13.24 -7.17
N ARG A 58 20.41 14.42 -6.59
CA ARG A 58 19.30 15.28 -7.00
C ARG A 58 19.41 15.67 -8.47
N ALA A 59 20.59 16.09 -8.93
CA ALA A 59 20.80 16.41 -10.34
C ALA A 59 20.55 15.19 -11.26
N VAL A 60 20.85 13.96 -10.81
CA VAL A 60 20.49 12.74 -11.55
C VAL A 60 18.97 12.56 -11.59
N ALA A 61 18.27 12.74 -10.47
CA ALA A 61 16.83 12.62 -10.39
C ALA A 61 16.10 13.68 -11.23
N GLU A 62 16.59 14.91 -11.24
CA GLU A 62 16.05 16.01 -12.07
C GLU A 62 16.22 15.71 -13.57
N ARG A 63 17.41 15.24 -13.99
CA ARG A 63 17.60 14.78 -15.38
C ARG A 63 16.67 13.63 -15.73
N TRP A 64 16.52 12.67 -14.81
CA TRP A 64 15.59 11.57 -15.02
C TRP A 64 14.15 12.08 -15.15
N ALA A 65 13.73 13.01 -14.29
CA ALA A 65 12.40 13.59 -14.29
C ALA A 65 12.08 14.31 -15.62
N ALA A 66 13.05 15.07 -16.15
CA ALA A 66 12.91 15.75 -17.44
C ALA A 66 12.71 14.79 -18.63
N HIS A 67 13.10 13.52 -18.47
CA HIS A 67 12.98 12.48 -19.51
C HIS A 67 12.01 11.36 -19.13
N ALA A 68 11.40 11.41 -17.95
CA ALA A 68 10.61 10.32 -17.40
C ALA A 68 9.41 10.00 -18.30
N GLU A 69 8.75 11.01 -18.84
CA GLU A 69 7.61 10.82 -19.74
C GLU A 69 7.99 10.08 -21.03
N ASP A 70 9.07 10.47 -21.70
CA ASP A 70 9.57 9.75 -22.90
C ASP A 70 9.96 8.30 -22.55
N VAL A 71 10.71 8.11 -21.46
CA VAL A 71 11.11 6.78 -21.01
C VAL A 71 9.90 5.91 -20.70
N LEU A 72 8.89 6.45 -20.02
CA LEU A 72 7.67 5.75 -19.59
C LEU A 72 6.57 5.71 -20.68
N SER A 73 6.81 6.32 -21.84
CA SER A 73 6.01 6.08 -23.05
C SER A 73 6.22 4.65 -23.57
N ASP A 74 7.42 4.09 -23.37
CA ASP A 74 7.74 2.71 -23.70
C ASP A 74 6.99 1.74 -22.78
N ARG A 75 6.25 0.80 -23.38
CA ARG A 75 5.40 -0.14 -22.65
C ARG A 75 6.18 -1.00 -21.65
N LYS A 76 7.38 -1.47 -22.01
CA LYS A 76 8.18 -2.35 -21.16
C LYS A 76 8.81 -1.57 -20.01
N ALA A 77 9.34 -0.37 -20.29
CA ALA A 77 9.85 0.53 -19.26
C ALA A 77 8.75 0.92 -18.26
N ARG A 78 7.56 1.27 -18.75
CA ARG A 78 6.40 1.57 -17.90
C ARG A 78 5.98 0.39 -17.04
N ALA A 79 5.88 -0.82 -17.61
CA ALA A 79 5.55 -2.01 -16.84
C ALA A 79 6.57 -2.27 -15.71
N ARG A 80 7.87 -2.12 -16.00
CA ARG A 80 8.92 -2.26 -15.01
C ARG A 80 8.86 -1.16 -13.95
N PHE A 81 8.57 0.07 -14.34
CA PHE A 81 8.40 1.19 -13.41
C PHE A 81 7.19 0.97 -12.51
N LEU A 82 6.08 0.47 -13.04
CA LEU A 82 4.94 0.10 -12.21
C LEU A 82 5.23 -1.04 -11.26
N LEU A 83 6.29 -1.84 -11.44
CA LEU A 83 6.67 -2.90 -10.50
C LEU A 83 7.70 -2.41 -9.47
N CYS A 84 8.72 -1.69 -9.93
CA CYS A 84 9.91 -1.36 -9.14
C CYS A 84 10.19 0.15 -9.07
N GLY A 85 9.31 1.02 -9.55
CA GLY A 85 9.52 2.48 -9.57
C GLY A 85 9.55 3.11 -8.19
N ALA A 86 10.52 3.98 -7.94
CA ALA A 86 10.57 4.78 -6.72
C ALA A 86 9.72 6.05 -6.89
N LEU A 87 8.99 6.43 -5.85
CA LEU A 87 8.52 7.80 -5.67
C LEU A 87 9.75 8.71 -5.60
N THR A 88 9.65 9.83 -6.29
CA THR A 88 10.73 10.82 -6.39
C THR A 88 10.48 12.05 -5.53
N GLY A 89 9.49 11.97 -4.62
CA GLY A 89 9.15 13.08 -3.72
C GLY A 89 8.67 14.33 -4.45
N GLY A 90 8.00 14.18 -5.59
CA GLY A 90 7.49 15.29 -6.41
C GLY A 90 8.44 15.78 -7.50
N ILE A 91 9.69 15.30 -7.57
CA ILE A 91 10.65 15.71 -8.59
C ILE A 91 10.19 15.27 -10.00
N ALA A 92 9.58 14.08 -10.12
CA ALA A 92 9.02 13.57 -11.37
C ALA A 92 7.50 13.34 -11.25
N ALA A 93 6.72 14.43 -11.30
CA ALA A 93 5.27 14.42 -11.08
C ALA A 93 4.52 13.33 -11.88
N TYR A 94 4.83 13.14 -13.16
CA TYR A 94 4.21 12.11 -14.00
C TYR A 94 4.44 10.69 -13.48
N ALA A 95 5.68 10.42 -13.06
CA ALA A 95 6.08 9.11 -12.55
C ALA A 95 5.42 8.84 -11.18
N ASP A 96 5.44 9.82 -10.29
CA ASP A 96 4.79 9.71 -8.98
C ASP A 96 3.28 9.48 -9.13
N GLU A 97 2.61 10.18 -10.05
CA GLU A 97 1.18 10.00 -10.31
C GLU A 97 0.84 8.58 -10.79
N MET A 98 1.70 7.97 -11.61
CA MET A 98 1.52 6.56 -12.00
C MET A 98 1.56 5.60 -10.80
N LEU A 99 2.52 5.78 -9.89
CA LEU A 99 2.64 4.91 -8.71
C LEU A 99 1.44 5.11 -7.77
N ARG A 100 1.08 6.37 -7.48
CA ARG A 100 -0.12 6.69 -6.68
C ARG A 100 -1.40 6.14 -7.30
N ARG A 101 -1.51 6.19 -8.63
CA ARG A 101 -2.64 5.58 -9.34
C ARG A 101 -2.65 4.06 -9.17
N ARG A 102 -1.52 3.37 -9.32
CA ARG A 102 -1.41 1.92 -9.07
C ARG A 102 -1.86 1.56 -7.65
N ASP A 103 -1.42 2.33 -6.66
CA ASP A 103 -1.77 2.06 -5.26
C ASP A 103 -3.26 2.27 -4.99
N ARG A 104 -3.86 3.34 -5.54
CA ARG A 104 -5.31 3.54 -5.48
C ARG A 104 -6.08 2.42 -6.17
N GLU A 105 -5.63 1.97 -7.35
CA GLU A 105 -6.26 0.86 -8.07
C GLU A 105 -6.12 -0.47 -7.31
N ALA A 106 -4.95 -0.74 -6.70
CA ALA A 106 -4.73 -1.91 -5.87
C ALA A 106 -5.60 -1.89 -4.62
N GLU A 107 -5.73 -0.74 -3.97
CA GLU A 107 -6.60 -0.58 -2.81
C GLU A 107 -8.07 -0.77 -3.17
N GLN A 108 -8.53 -0.16 -4.26
CA GLN A 108 -9.87 -0.39 -4.78
C GLN A 108 -10.11 -1.87 -5.14
N ALA A 109 -9.12 -2.55 -5.72
CA ALA A 109 -9.23 -3.97 -6.02
C ALA A 109 -9.32 -4.83 -4.76
N ARG A 110 -8.54 -4.51 -3.71
CA ARG A 110 -8.66 -5.15 -2.39
C ARG A 110 -10.03 -4.93 -1.79
N MET A 111 -10.51 -3.69 -1.78
CA MET A 111 -11.86 -3.35 -1.31
C MET A 111 -12.94 -4.11 -2.09
N ARG A 112 -12.82 -4.22 -3.42
CA ARG A 112 -13.76 -5.00 -4.25
C ARG A 112 -13.71 -6.49 -3.97
N ALA A 113 -12.52 -7.07 -3.86
CA ALA A 113 -12.36 -8.49 -3.51
C ALA A 113 -12.90 -8.78 -2.12
N ARG A 114 -12.72 -7.84 -1.19
CA ARG A 114 -13.24 -7.91 0.17
C ARG A 114 -14.75 -7.81 0.21
N ALA A 115 -15.35 -6.89 -0.55
CA ALA A 115 -16.79 -6.79 -0.71
C ALA A 115 -17.41 -8.04 -1.38
N ALA A 116 -16.70 -8.65 -2.34
CA ALA A 116 -17.14 -9.89 -2.99
C ALA A 116 -17.21 -11.11 -2.04
N LEU A 117 -16.59 -11.05 -0.85
CA LEU A 117 -16.73 -12.08 0.19
C LEU A 117 -18.09 -12.02 0.89
N TRP A 118 -18.82 -10.92 0.80
CA TRP A 118 -20.12 -10.81 1.43
C TRP A 118 -21.20 -11.45 0.55
N SER A 119 -21.96 -12.37 1.15
CA SER A 119 -23.17 -12.92 0.54
C SER A 119 -24.23 -11.82 0.34
N PRO A 120 -25.26 -12.01 -0.51
CA PRO A 120 -26.33 -11.03 -0.71
C PRO A 120 -27.06 -10.57 0.57
N GLY A 121 -27.01 -11.37 1.64
CA GLY A 121 -27.53 -11.03 2.97
C GLY A 121 -26.56 -10.29 3.91
N GLY A 122 -25.34 -9.99 3.45
CA GLY A 122 -24.24 -9.46 4.27
C GLY A 122 -23.53 -10.52 5.11
N PRO A 123 -22.55 -10.14 5.94
CA PRO A 123 -21.85 -11.06 6.85
C PRO A 123 -22.76 -11.44 8.03
N SER A 124 -23.72 -12.34 7.79
CA SER A 124 -24.75 -12.72 8.77
C SER A 124 -24.17 -13.09 10.13
N ALA A 125 -23.06 -13.83 10.17
CA ALA A 125 -22.40 -14.22 11.42
C ALA A 125 -21.91 -13.02 12.26
N ALA A 126 -21.41 -11.96 11.61
CA ALA A 126 -20.94 -10.75 12.29
C ALA A 126 -22.11 -10.00 12.95
N PHE A 127 -23.20 -9.79 12.20
CA PHE A 127 -24.40 -9.15 12.72
C PHE A 127 -25.09 -9.99 13.80
N SER A 128 -25.15 -11.32 13.65
CA SER A 128 -25.64 -12.23 14.69
C SER A 128 -24.80 -12.16 15.97
N THR A 129 -23.47 -12.10 15.85
CA THR A 129 -22.56 -11.93 17.00
C THR A 129 -22.81 -10.61 17.73
N LEU A 130 -23.22 -9.55 17.03
CA LEU A 130 -23.63 -8.27 17.62
C LEU A 130 -25.09 -8.26 18.12
N GLY A 131 -25.91 -9.22 17.69
CA GLY A 131 -27.36 -9.25 17.96
C GLY A 131 -28.13 -8.22 17.13
N LEU A 132 -27.71 -8.01 15.89
CA LEU A 132 -28.27 -7.02 14.96
C LEU A 132 -28.71 -7.67 13.65
N PHE A 133 -29.52 -6.94 12.88
CA PHE A 133 -29.81 -7.26 11.49
C PHE A 133 -28.74 -6.65 10.56
N SER A 134 -28.50 -7.23 9.39
CA SER A 134 -27.49 -6.73 8.44
C SER A 134 -27.77 -5.31 7.90
N ALA A 135 -29.01 -4.83 8.05
CA ALA A 135 -29.41 -3.46 7.74
C ALA A 135 -29.09 -2.43 8.86
N ALA A 136 -28.58 -2.88 10.02
CA ALA A 136 -28.28 -1.98 11.14
C ALA A 136 -27.27 -0.91 10.75
N SER A 137 -27.54 0.32 11.18
CA SER A 137 -26.72 1.50 10.98
C SER A 137 -25.38 1.41 11.72
N LEU A 138 -24.42 2.25 11.32
CA LEU A 138 -23.11 2.31 11.96
C LEU A 138 -23.21 2.63 13.47
N ASP A 139 -24.16 3.47 13.86
CA ASP A 139 -24.37 3.84 15.26
C ASP A 139 -24.95 2.67 16.08
N GLU A 140 -25.87 1.90 15.52
CA GLU A 140 -26.40 0.68 16.15
C GLU A 140 -25.31 -0.38 16.33
N ILE A 141 -24.46 -0.57 15.32
CA ILE A 141 -23.29 -1.47 15.36
C ILE A 141 -22.35 -1.05 16.50
N LYS A 142 -21.97 0.23 16.55
CA LYS A 142 -21.11 0.78 17.61
C LYS A 142 -21.74 0.64 19.00
N ALA A 143 -23.05 0.90 19.13
CA ALA A 143 -23.75 0.78 20.39
C ALA A 143 -23.82 -0.68 20.89
N ALA A 144 -24.12 -1.63 20.00
CA ALA A 144 -24.15 -3.05 20.33
C ALA A 144 -22.77 -3.57 20.76
N TYR A 145 -21.73 -3.19 20.03
CA TYR A 145 -20.35 -3.51 20.37
C TYR A 145 -19.98 -3.03 21.77
N ARG A 146 -20.21 -1.74 22.09
CA ARG A 146 -19.88 -1.18 23.42
C ARG A 146 -20.60 -1.92 24.56
N ARG A 147 -21.87 -2.26 24.37
CA ARG A 147 -22.64 -3.01 25.39
C ARG A 147 -22.05 -4.40 25.63
N LYS A 148 -21.72 -5.14 24.56
CA LYS A 148 -21.15 -6.49 24.67
C LYS A 148 -19.71 -6.50 25.15
N ALA A 149 -18.89 -5.54 24.71
CA ALA A 149 -17.49 -5.41 25.13
C ALA A 149 -17.37 -5.23 26.64
N VAL A 150 -18.27 -4.45 27.25
CA VAL A 150 -18.33 -4.27 28.72
C VAL A 150 -18.60 -5.58 29.46
N GLN A 151 -19.45 -6.45 28.89
CA GLN A 151 -19.84 -7.73 29.48
C GLN A 151 -18.78 -8.82 29.29
N LEU A 152 -18.12 -8.82 28.13
CA LEU A 152 -17.13 -9.83 27.74
C LEU A 152 -15.69 -9.47 28.13
N HIS A 153 -15.46 -8.30 28.72
CA HIS A 153 -14.11 -7.84 29.05
C HIS A 153 -13.42 -8.79 30.05
N PRO A 154 -12.22 -9.33 29.73
CA PRO A 154 -11.49 -10.24 30.62
C PRO A 154 -11.27 -9.67 32.02
N ASP A 155 -10.89 -8.39 32.13
CA ASP A 155 -10.68 -7.72 33.43
C ASP A 155 -11.96 -7.57 34.27
N ARG A 156 -13.14 -7.85 33.70
CA ARG A 156 -14.44 -7.85 34.39
C ARG A 156 -15.00 -9.25 34.57
N GLY A 157 -14.15 -10.28 34.45
CA GLY A 157 -14.54 -11.68 34.55
C GLY A 157 -15.10 -12.27 33.25
N GLY A 158 -14.93 -11.58 32.12
CA GLY A 158 -15.27 -12.08 30.79
C GLY A 158 -14.19 -12.97 30.17
N ASP A 159 -14.37 -13.35 28.91
CA ASP A 159 -13.50 -14.26 28.18
C ASP A 159 -12.76 -13.55 27.04
N HIS A 160 -11.45 -13.82 26.94
CA HIS A 160 -10.60 -13.22 25.92
C HIS A 160 -10.99 -13.66 24.50
N ALA A 161 -11.30 -14.95 24.31
CA ALA A 161 -11.69 -15.46 23.00
C ALA A 161 -13.03 -14.85 22.54
N ALA A 162 -13.99 -14.70 23.45
CA ALA A 162 -15.25 -14.02 23.19
C ALA A 162 -15.05 -12.53 22.82
N MET A 163 -14.11 -11.84 23.46
CA MET A 163 -13.76 -10.46 23.10
C MET A 163 -13.13 -10.37 21.70
N VAL A 164 -12.23 -11.30 21.35
CA VAL A 164 -11.63 -11.38 20.01
C VAL A 164 -12.70 -11.62 18.93
N GLN A 165 -13.65 -12.53 19.18
CA GLN A 165 -14.77 -12.77 18.27
C GLN A 165 -15.68 -11.54 18.11
N LEU A 166 -15.95 -10.84 19.22
CA LEU A 166 -16.72 -9.60 19.19
C LEU A 166 -16.03 -8.51 18.37
N ASN A 167 -14.71 -8.35 18.52
CA ASN A 167 -13.91 -7.38 17.76
C ASN A 167 -13.97 -7.69 16.26
N ALA A 168 -13.75 -8.95 15.88
CA ALA A 168 -13.82 -9.37 14.47
C ALA A 168 -15.21 -9.16 13.87
N ALA A 169 -16.28 -9.46 14.64
CA ALA A 169 -17.65 -9.20 14.21
C ALA A 169 -17.95 -7.71 14.06
N TYR A 170 -17.45 -6.88 14.99
CA TYR A 170 -17.59 -5.43 14.92
C TYR A 170 -16.90 -4.86 13.67
N GLU A 171 -15.65 -5.22 13.42
CA GLU A 171 -14.90 -4.79 12.24
C GLU A 171 -15.62 -5.15 10.94
N ALA A 172 -16.04 -6.41 10.79
CA ALA A 172 -16.75 -6.88 9.60
C ALA A 172 -18.10 -6.18 9.41
N ALA A 173 -18.84 -5.89 10.48
CA ALA A 173 -20.11 -5.18 10.41
C ALA A 173 -19.93 -3.70 10.02
N VAL A 174 -18.92 -3.01 10.58
CA VAL A 174 -18.58 -1.63 10.22
C VAL A 174 -18.15 -1.55 8.75
N GLU A 175 -17.27 -2.46 8.32
CA GLU A 175 -16.79 -2.55 6.95
C GLU A 175 -17.96 -2.75 5.97
N TYR A 176 -18.88 -3.68 6.28
CA TYR A 176 -20.09 -3.90 5.48
C TYR A 176 -21.02 -2.69 5.45
N ALA A 177 -21.23 -2.04 6.60
CA ALA A 177 -22.07 -0.85 6.70
C ALA A 177 -21.53 0.33 5.87
N ALA A 178 -20.21 0.51 5.82
CA ALA A 178 -19.54 1.54 5.02
C ALA A 178 -19.48 1.22 3.52
N TRP A 179 -19.58 -0.05 3.13
CA TRP A 179 -19.66 -0.44 1.73
C TRP A 179 -21.07 -0.28 1.15
N ARG A 180 -22.10 -0.63 1.93
CA ARG A 180 -23.49 -0.64 1.45
C ARG A 180 -24.18 0.73 1.41
N GLY A 181 -23.55 1.78 1.94
CA GLY A 181 -24.10 3.14 2.04
C GLY A 181 -23.04 4.14 2.52
#